data_AF-A0A535UUE1-F1
#
_entry.id   AF-A0A535UUE1-F1
#
_cell.length_a   1.000
_cell.length_b   1.000
_cell.length_c   1.000
_cell.angle_alpha   90.00
_cell.angle_beta   90.00
_cell.angle_gamma   90.00
#
_symmetry.space_group_name_H-M   'P 1'
#
loop_
_entity.id
_entity.type
_entity.pdbx_description
1 polymer ?
#
loop_
_entity_poly.entity_id
_entity_poly.type
_entity_poly.pdbx_seq_one_letter_code
_entity_poly.pdbx_strand_id
1 'polypeptide(L)'
;MFHLGMWRERMRDALTELAEGRPQTLPPPIEQQDELNDAELANGIGTPLSDAAARCDHLLGEIIELYAKVGDQPYRWYRARTTTEAVLGNSYTHPRSHMYAYLRENGDTESANQLYEEAVAQLRAMSATEIPMGAMLYNLACARVGQERHDEAMSLLEETLRLRPDLKPNLIADEDLAPLREDPRFQELTRP
;
A
#
# COMPACT_ATOMS: atom_id res chain seq x y z
N MET A 1 -7.53 -12.31 -3.32
CA MET A 1 -6.69 -12.46 -4.52
C MET A 1 -7.28 -11.76 -5.74
N PHE A 2 -8.54 -11.98 -6.11
CA PHE A 2 -9.16 -11.32 -7.28
C PHE A 2 -8.94 -9.80 -7.34
N HIS A 3 -9.24 -9.09 -6.23
CA HIS A 3 -8.95 -7.65 -6.04
C HIS A 3 -7.52 -7.25 -6.41
N LEU A 4 -6.52 -7.98 -5.90
CA LEU A 4 -5.11 -7.70 -6.18
C LEU A 4 -4.79 -7.88 -7.67
N GLY A 5 -5.40 -8.88 -8.31
CA GLY A 5 -5.24 -9.14 -9.74
C GLY A 5 -5.72 -7.95 -10.58
N MET A 6 -6.87 -7.38 -10.25
CA MET A 6 -7.42 -6.23 -10.98
C MET A 6 -6.54 -4.99 -10.87
N TRP A 7 -6.03 -4.70 -9.66
CA TRP A 7 -5.12 -3.58 -9.47
C TRP A 7 -3.75 -3.79 -10.12
N ARG A 8 -3.27 -5.03 -10.17
CA ARG A 8 -2.06 -5.39 -10.94
C ARG A 8 -2.27 -5.24 -12.44
N GLU A 9 -3.42 -5.68 -12.96
CA GLU A 9 -3.76 -5.53 -14.38
C GLU A 9 -3.76 -4.06 -14.81
N ARG A 10 -4.40 -3.18 -14.03
CA ARG A 10 -4.35 -1.73 -14.28
C ARG A 10 -2.94 -1.16 -14.29
N MET A 11 -2.09 -1.58 -13.35
CA MET A 11 -0.69 -1.16 -13.32
C MET A 11 0.09 -1.68 -14.54
N ARG A 12 -0.11 -2.96 -14.89
CA ARG A 12 0.50 -3.61 -16.05
C ARG A 12 0.13 -2.88 -17.34
N ASP A 13 -1.14 -2.56 -17.53
CA ASP A 13 -1.64 -1.85 -18.71
C ASP A 13 -1.01 -0.46 -18.82
N ALA A 14 -0.97 0.30 -17.72
CA ALA A 14 -0.36 1.62 -17.69
C ALA A 14 1.16 1.60 -17.92
N LEU A 15 1.87 0.59 -17.42
CA LEU A 15 3.29 0.40 -17.72
C LEU A 15 3.51 -0.03 -19.18
N THR A 16 2.58 -0.77 -19.77
CA THR A 16 2.63 -1.13 -21.20
C THR A 16 2.48 0.11 -22.07
N GLU A 17 1.51 0.98 -21.76
CA GLU A 17 1.35 2.26 -22.45
C GLU A 17 2.60 3.13 -22.34
N LEU A 18 3.20 3.21 -21.14
CA LEU A 18 4.46 3.91 -20.93
C LEU A 18 5.59 3.32 -21.78
N ALA A 19 5.75 1.99 -21.78
CA ALA A 19 6.78 1.30 -22.56
C ALA A 19 6.65 1.51 -24.07
N GLU A 20 5.41 1.67 -24.55
CA GLU A 20 5.10 1.93 -25.95
C GLU A 20 5.07 3.42 -26.32
N GLY A 21 5.28 4.33 -25.36
CA GLY A 21 5.19 5.77 -25.55
C GLY A 21 3.77 6.27 -25.86
N ARG A 22 2.74 5.51 -25.47
CA ARG A 22 1.33 5.90 -25.59
C ARG A 22 0.91 6.78 -24.41
N PRO A 23 -0.15 7.60 -24.57
CA PRO A 23 -0.77 8.27 -23.44
C PRO A 23 -1.19 7.25 -22.37
N GLN A 24 -0.80 7.54 -21.13
CA GLN A 24 -1.13 6.69 -19.99
C GLN A 24 -2.60 6.83 -19.59
N THR A 25 -3.26 5.71 -19.37
CA THR A 25 -4.55 5.60 -18.70
C THR A 25 -4.35 5.86 -17.21
N LEU A 26 -4.95 6.94 -16.72
CA LEU A 26 -4.90 7.29 -15.31
C LEU A 26 -5.71 6.30 -14.47
N PRO A 27 -5.27 5.98 -13.25
CA PRO A 27 -6.05 5.13 -12.38
C PRO A 27 -7.36 5.83 -11.95
N PRO A 28 -8.41 5.09 -11.59
CA PRO A 28 -9.68 5.67 -11.16
C PRO A 28 -9.49 6.64 -9.98
N PRO A 29 -10.28 7.74 -9.88
CA PRO A 29 -10.22 8.66 -8.75
C PRO A 29 -10.36 7.94 -7.41
N ILE A 30 -9.71 8.45 -6.36
CA ILE A 30 -9.71 7.82 -5.02
C ILE A 30 -11.15 7.69 -4.50
N GLU A 31 -11.97 8.72 -4.73
CA GLU A 31 -13.35 8.80 -4.27
C GLU A 31 -14.28 7.76 -4.94
N GLN A 32 -13.83 7.14 -6.04
CA GLN A 32 -14.56 6.11 -6.77
C GLN A 32 -13.99 4.71 -6.56
N GLN A 33 -12.88 4.57 -5.82
CA GLN A 33 -12.21 3.28 -5.65
C GLN A 33 -13.11 2.25 -4.97
N ASP A 34 -13.84 2.64 -3.93
CA ASP A 34 -14.69 1.71 -3.18
C ASP A 34 -15.83 1.19 -4.05
N GLU A 35 -16.56 2.09 -4.72
CA GLU A 35 -17.64 1.71 -5.65
C GLU A 35 -17.13 0.80 -6.79
N LEU A 36 -15.96 1.12 -7.33
CA LEU A 36 -15.33 0.32 -8.39
C LEU A 36 -14.89 -1.06 -7.87
N ASN A 37 -14.24 -1.12 -6.71
CA ASN A 37 -13.80 -2.37 -6.11
C ASN A 37 -14.99 -3.29 -5.82
N ASP A 38 -16.08 -2.74 -5.28
CA ASP A 38 -17.32 -3.47 -4.98
C ASP A 38 -18.00 -3.99 -6.25
N ALA A 39 -18.13 -3.14 -7.26
CA ALA A 39 -18.73 -3.52 -8.54
C ALA A 39 -17.94 -4.64 -9.22
N GLU A 40 -16.60 -4.58 -9.17
CA GLU A 40 -15.76 -5.57 -9.81
C GLU A 40 -15.64 -6.86 -9.00
N LEU A 41 -15.75 -6.83 -7.68
CA LEU A 41 -15.72 -8.03 -6.85
C LEU A 41 -16.80 -9.05 -7.28
N ALA A 42 -17.95 -8.56 -7.74
CA ALA A 42 -19.01 -9.39 -8.31
C ALA A 42 -18.55 -10.21 -9.52
N ASN A 43 -17.65 -9.67 -10.34
CA ASN A 43 -17.07 -10.38 -11.50
C ASN A 43 -16.11 -11.51 -11.09
N GLY A 44 -15.61 -11.47 -9.85
CA GLY A 44 -14.76 -12.51 -9.30
C GLY A 44 -15.52 -13.70 -8.71
N ILE A 45 -16.84 -13.60 -8.53
CA ILE A 45 -17.66 -14.64 -7.91
C ILE A 45 -17.55 -15.93 -8.72
N GLY A 46 -17.21 -17.03 -8.04
CA GLY A 46 -17.04 -18.34 -8.67
C GLY A 46 -15.65 -18.60 -9.26
N THR A 47 -14.75 -17.61 -9.25
CA THR A 47 -13.33 -17.84 -9.61
C THR A 47 -12.65 -18.62 -8.49
N PRO A 48 -12.06 -19.80 -8.76
CA PRO A 48 -11.29 -20.52 -7.76
C PRO A 48 -10.14 -19.67 -7.22
N LEU A 49 -9.86 -19.79 -5.91
CA LEU A 49 -8.77 -19.03 -5.29
C LEU A 49 -7.41 -19.31 -5.95
N SER A 50 -7.17 -20.56 -6.36
CA SER A 50 -5.99 -20.97 -7.11
C SER A 50 -5.82 -20.20 -8.41
N ASP A 51 -6.91 -19.98 -9.12
CA ASP A 51 -6.91 -19.34 -10.44
C ASP A 51 -6.72 -17.83 -10.28
N ALA A 52 -7.38 -17.24 -9.29
CA ALA A 52 -7.18 -15.84 -8.92
C ALA A 52 -5.72 -15.60 -8.46
N ALA A 53 -5.13 -16.52 -7.70
CA ALA A 53 -3.74 -16.44 -7.28
C ALA A 53 -2.78 -16.57 -8.48
N ALA A 54 -2.97 -17.58 -9.33
CA ALA A 54 -2.16 -17.78 -10.53
C ALA A 54 -2.19 -16.56 -11.46
N ARG A 55 -3.37 -15.94 -11.65
CA ARG A 55 -3.49 -14.68 -12.40
C ARG A 55 -2.71 -13.54 -11.75
N CYS A 56 -2.82 -13.39 -10.42
CA CYS A 56 -2.08 -12.35 -9.69
C CYS A 56 -0.56 -12.52 -9.85
N ASP A 57 -0.06 -13.74 -9.77
CA ASP A 57 1.37 -14.04 -9.89
C ASP A 57 1.88 -13.84 -11.31
N HIS A 58 1.09 -14.24 -12.30
CA HIS A 58 1.37 -13.98 -13.71
C HIS A 58 1.49 -12.47 -13.98
N LEU A 59 0.51 -11.68 -13.54
CA LEU A 59 0.53 -10.22 -13.70
C LEU A 59 1.70 -9.56 -12.97
N LEU A 60 2.09 -10.06 -11.80
CA LEU A 60 3.28 -9.56 -11.12
C LEU A 60 4.55 -9.82 -11.94
N GLY A 61 4.66 -10.98 -12.57
CA GLY A 61 5.75 -11.30 -13.50
C GLY A 61 5.80 -10.31 -14.66
N GLU A 62 4.67 -10.02 -15.30
CA GLU A 62 4.59 -9.04 -16.39
C GLU A 62 4.99 -7.63 -15.93
N ILE A 63 4.54 -7.20 -14.75
CA ILE A 63 4.93 -5.90 -14.17
C ILE A 63 6.45 -5.83 -13.94
N ILE A 64 7.07 -6.91 -13.44
CA ILE A 64 8.53 -6.96 -13.22
C ILE A 64 9.27 -6.84 -14.56
N GLU A 65 8.83 -7.56 -15.59
CA GLU A 65 9.44 -7.50 -16.92
C GLU A 65 9.26 -6.12 -17.57
N LEU A 66 8.08 -5.51 -17.46
CA LEU A 66 7.81 -4.17 -17.95
C LEU A 66 8.67 -3.14 -17.19
N TYR A 67 8.70 -3.22 -15.86
CA TYR A 67 9.53 -2.35 -15.03
C TYR A 67 11.01 -2.45 -15.40
N ALA A 68 11.53 -3.65 -15.66
CA ALA A 68 12.91 -3.85 -16.12
C ALA A 68 13.20 -3.17 -17.47
N LYS A 69 12.20 -3.01 -18.35
CA LYS A 69 12.32 -2.30 -19.64
C LYS A 69 12.24 -0.78 -19.47
N VAL A 70 11.30 -0.28 -18.66
CA VAL A 70 11.03 1.16 -18.52
C VAL A 70 11.93 1.85 -17.50
N GLY A 71 12.42 1.12 -16.50
CA GLY A 71 13.24 1.64 -15.41
C GLY A 71 12.50 2.63 -14.49
N ASP A 72 13.24 3.21 -13.54
CA ASP A 72 12.74 4.32 -12.72
C ASP A 72 12.72 5.61 -13.54
N GLN A 73 11.55 6.24 -13.67
CA GLN A 73 11.39 7.48 -14.41
C GLN A 73 10.18 8.28 -13.90
N PRO A 74 10.06 9.58 -14.25
CA PRO A 74 8.90 10.38 -13.89
C PRO A 74 7.59 9.72 -14.34
N TYR A 75 6.67 9.54 -13.41
CA TYR A 75 5.41 8.85 -13.62
C TYR A 75 4.39 9.36 -12.62
N ARG A 76 3.11 9.39 -12.99
CA ARG A 76 2.06 9.76 -12.03
C ARG A 76 1.08 8.63 -11.85
N TRP A 77 0.96 8.20 -10.60
CA TRP A 77 -0.03 7.23 -10.17
C TRP A 77 -0.47 7.60 -8.75
N TYR A 78 -1.60 8.31 -8.64
CA TYR A 78 -2.00 8.99 -7.41
C TYR A 78 -0.88 9.91 -6.88
N ARG A 79 -0.34 9.62 -5.70
CA ARG A 79 0.74 10.36 -5.05
C ARG A 79 2.14 9.90 -5.50
N ALA A 80 2.26 8.76 -6.19
CA ALA A 80 3.53 8.33 -6.75
C ALA A 80 3.97 9.28 -7.87
N ARG A 81 5.26 9.61 -7.84
CA ARG A 81 5.96 10.52 -8.76
C ARG A 81 6.94 9.80 -9.67
N THR A 82 7.25 8.54 -9.38
CA THR A 82 8.09 7.69 -10.22
C THR A 82 7.45 6.32 -10.44
N THR A 83 7.92 5.60 -11.47
CA THR A 83 7.51 4.23 -11.74
C THR A 83 7.87 3.32 -10.56
N THR A 84 9.01 3.51 -9.88
CA THR A 84 9.36 2.75 -8.67
C THR A 84 8.33 2.94 -7.56
N GLU A 85 7.97 4.19 -7.25
CA GLU A 85 6.97 4.49 -6.22
C GLU A 85 5.62 3.85 -6.54
N ALA A 86 5.21 3.91 -7.82
CA ALA A 86 3.94 3.36 -8.27
C ALA A 86 3.92 1.82 -8.21
N VAL A 87 4.98 1.16 -8.70
CA VAL A 87 5.10 -0.31 -8.71
C VAL A 87 5.17 -0.86 -7.29
N LEU A 88 6.02 -0.27 -6.43
CA LEU A 88 6.09 -0.69 -5.03
C LEU A 88 4.77 -0.43 -4.30
N GLY A 89 4.13 0.71 -4.54
CA GLY A 89 2.81 1.03 -4.00
C GLY A 89 1.75 -0.01 -4.36
N ASN A 90 1.64 -0.32 -5.65
CA ASN A 90 0.60 -1.22 -6.18
C ASN A 90 0.86 -2.69 -5.86
N SER A 91 2.11 -3.15 -5.95
CA SER A 91 2.45 -4.58 -5.98
C SER A 91 3.26 -5.07 -4.78
N TYR A 92 3.75 -4.17 -3.92
CA TYR A 92 4.48 -4.54 -2.70
C TYR A 92 3.75 -4.11 -1.41
N THR A 93 3.37 -2.84 -1.28
CA THR A 93 2.74 -2.32 -0.06
C THR A 93 1.25 -2.63 0.03
N HIS A 94 0.49 -2.41 -1.05
CA HIS A 94 -0.95 -2.69 -1.09
C HIS A 94 -1.31 -4.18 -0.85
N PRO A 95 -0.66 -5.18 -1.48
CA PRO A 95 -0.95 -6.58 -1.17
C PRO A 95 -0.69 -6.94 0.30
N ARG A 96 0.33 -6.33 0.92
CA ARG A 96 0.67 -6.60 2.33
C ARG A 96 -0.39 -6.09 3.30
N SER A 97 -1.10 -5.01 3.00
CA SER A 97 -2.20 -4.57 3.86
C SER A 97 -3.36 -5.57 3.87
N HIS A 98 -3.67 -6.16 2.72
CA HIS A 98 -4.67 -7.23 2.62
C HIS A 98 -4.21 -8.52 3.28
N MET A 99 -2.94 -8.89 3.13
CA MET A 99 -2.37 -10.06 3.82
C MET A 99 -2.37 -9.87 5.35
N TYR A 100 -2.05 -8.67 5.83
CA TYR A 100 -2.14 -8.31 7.25
C TYR A 100 -3.57 -8.48 7.78
N ALA A 101 -4.57 -7.91 7.09
CA ALA A 101 -5.96 -8.04 7.47
C ALA A 101 -6.40 -9.51 7.52
N TYR A 102 -6.09 -10.27 6.47
CA TYR A 102 -6.38 -11.71 6.40
C TYR A 102 -5.76 -12.49 7.57
N LEU A 103 -4.49 -12.28 7.86
CA LEU A 103 -3.81 -12.98 8.97
C LEU A 103 -4.47 -12.65 10.32
N ARG A 104 -4.81 -11.37 10.56
CA ARG A 104 -5.51 -10.96 11.78
C ARG A 104 -6.90 -11.56 11.91
N GLU A 105 -7.69 -11.54 10.84
CA GLU A 105 -9.04 -12.12 10.81
C GLU A 105 -9.04 -13.63 11.09
N ASN A 106 -7.94 -14.32 10.77
CA ASN A 106 -7.75 -15.74 11.03
C ASN A 106 -7.03 -16.02 12.36
N GLY A 107 -6.82 -15.01 13.20
CA GLY A 107 -6.20 -15.13 14.53
C GLY A 107 -4.68 -15.21 14.53
N ASP A 108 -4.02 -15.19 13.37
CA ASP A 108 -2.56 -15.20 13.25
C ASP A 108 -1.99 -13.78 13.35
N THR A 109 -2.16 -13.20 14.53
CA THR A 109 -1.73 -11.82 14.81
C THR A 109 -0.21 -11.69 14.84
N GLU A 110 0.53 -12.75 15.22
CA GLU A 110 1.99 -12.75 15.23
C GLU A 110 2.55 -12.59 13.81
N SER A 111 2.13 -13.45 12.88
CA SER A 111 2.57 -13.36 11.48
C SER A 111 2.12 -12.05 10.82
N ALA A 112 0.93 -11.54 11.16
CA ALA A 112 0.47 -10.25 10.66
C ALA A 112 1.44 -9.12 11.05
N ASN A 113 1.83 -9.05 12.32
CA ASN A 113 2.76 -8.02 12.79
C ASN A 113 4.15 -8.18 12.17
N GLN A 114 4.66 -9.41 12.10
CA GLN A 114 5.94 -9.71 11.47
C GLN A 114 5.97 -9.26 9.99
N LEU A 115 4.86 -9.40 9.27
CA LEU A 115 4.76 -8.98 7.86
C LEU A 115 5.09 -7.49 7.67
N TYR A 116 4.58 -6.61 8.53
CA TYR A 116 4.88 -5.18 8.45
C TYR A 116 6.28 -4.83 8.95
N GLU A 117 6.79 -5.52 9.97
CA GLU A 117 8.17 -5.35 10.44
C GLU A 117 9.18 -5.70 9.33
N GLU A 118 9.00 -6.84 8.69
CA GLU A 118 9.81 -7.28 7.56
C GLU A 118 9.68 -6.32 6.38
N ALA A 119 8.47 -5.82 6.11
CA ALA A 119 8.25 -4.89 5.00
C ALA A 119 9.04 -3.59 5.19
N VAL A 120 9.02 -3.01 6.39
CA VAL A 120 9.80 -1.82 6.75
C VAL A 120 11.30 -2.11 6.69
N ALA A 121 11.75 -3.25 7.22
CA ALA A 121 13.16 -3.64 7.20
C ALA A 121 13.69 -3.78 5.76
N GLN A 122 12.93 -4.43 4.88
CA GLN A 122 13.27 -4.59 3.47
C GLN A 122 13.29 -3.24 2.74
N LEU A 123 12.31 -2.37 2.96
CA LEU A 123 12.26 -1.04 2.36
C LEU A 123 13.44 -0.16 2.81
N ARG A 124 13.86 -0.26 4.08
CA ARG A 124 15.09 0.39 4.58
C ARG A 124 16.33 -0.15 3.89
N ALA A 125 16.45 -1.48 3.80
CA ALA A 125 17.62 -2.12 3.19
C ALA A 125 17.80 -1.74 1.70
N MET A 126 16.71 -1.53 0.98
CA MET A 126 16.75 -1.07 -0.41
C MET A 126 16.77 0.46 -0.57
N SER A 127 16.82 1.23 0.52
CA SER A 127 16.73 2.70 0.49
C SER A 127 15.52 3.19 -0.31
N ALA A 128 14.36 2.60 -0.05
CA ALA A 128 13.13 2.91 -0.76
C ALA A 128 12.76 4.40 -0.65
N THR A 129 12.06 4.88 -1.66
CA THR A 129 11.56 6.26 -1.73
C THR A 129 10.50 6.56 -0.66
N GLU A 130 10.25 7.84 -0.45
CA GLU A 130 9.39 8.37 0.62
C GLU A 130 7.97 7.77 0.60
N ILE A 131 7.40 7.57 -0.60
CA ILE A 131 6.01 7.10 -0.78
C ILE A 131 5.80 5.68 -0.21
N PRO A 132 6.48 4.63 -0.70
CA PRO A 132 6.30 3.27 -0.19
C PRO A 132 6.79 3.13 1.26
N MET A 133 7.88 3.80 1.64
CA MET A 133 8.42 3.75 2.99
C MET A 133 7.46 4.37 4.01
N GLY A 134 6.95 5.58 3.75
CA GLY A 134 5.98 6.25 4.62
C GLY A 134 4.68 5.45 4.76
N ALA A 135 4.22 4.79 3.69
CA ALA A 135 3.04 3.93 3.77
C ALA A 135 3.23 2.72 4.69
N MET A 136 4.40 2.07 4.67
CA MET A 136 4.65 0.92 5.55
C MET A 136 4.96 1.32 6.99
N LEU A 137 5.62 2.45 7.22
CA LEU A 137 5.79 3.00 8.56
C LEU A 137 4.44 3.33 9.19
N TYR A 138 3.53 3.94 8.43
CA TYR A 138 2.16 4.22 8.86
C TYR A 138 1.43 2.92 9.26
N ASN A 139 1.42 1.93 8.37
CA ASN A 139 0.76 0.65 8.63
C ASN A 139 1.34 -0.08 9.85
N LEU A 140 2.66 -0.05 10.02
CA LEU A 140 3.32 -0.62 11.21
C LEU A 140 2.94 0.16 12.47
N ALA A 141 2.79 1.49 12.40
CA ALA A 141 2.35 2.29 13.53
C ALA A 141 0.94 1.90 13.98
N CYS A 142 -0.02 1.75 13.05
CA CYS A 142 -1.36 1.25 13.37
C CYS A 142 -1.31 -0.14 14.04
N ALA A 143 -0.46 -1.04 13.53
CA ALA A 143 -0.24 -2.34 14.16
C ALA A 143 0.33 -2.22 15.59
N ARG A 144 1.27 -1.29 15.83
CA ARG A 144 1.80 -1.02 17.19
C ARG A 144 0.76 -0.48 18.14
N VAL A 145 -0.19 0.35 17.68
CA VAL A 145 -1.32 0.79 18.50
C VAL A 145 -2.17 -0.40 18.92
N GLY A 146 -2.50 -1.30 17.99
CA GLY A 146 -3.23 -2.54 18.30
C GLY A 146 -2.50 -3.49 19.26
N GLN A 147 -1.18 -3.34 19.42
CA GLN A 147 -0.35 -4.07 20.39
C GLN A 147 -0.15 -3.30 21.71
N GLU A 148 -0.83 -2.17 21.93
CA GLU A 148 -0.63 -1.27 23.07
C GLU A 148 0.80 -0.68 23.18
N ARG A 149 1.57 -0.73 22.09
CA ARG A 149 2.96 -0.23 22.00
C ARG A 149 2.98 1.23 21.53
N HIS A 150 2.31 2.10 22.29
CA HIS A 150 2.04 3.48 21.88
C HIS A 150 3.30 4.32 21.65
N ASP A 151 4.36 4.15 22.45
CA ASP A 151 5.61 4.91 22.26
C ASP A 151 6.31 4.56 20.94
N GLU A 152 6.26 3.30 20.53
CA GLU A 152 6.79 2.86 19.25
C GLU A 152 5.92 3.35 18.10
N ALA A 153 4.60 3.29 18.24
CA ALA A 153 3.67 3.84 17.27
C ALA A 153 3.96 5.34 17.03
N MET A 154 4.12 6.13 18.09
CA MET A 154 4.45 7.55 17.99
C MET A 154 5.75 7.80 17.22
N SER A 155 6.81 7.05 17.53
CA SER A 155 8.09 7.16 16.83
C SER A 155 7.96 6.87 15.32
N LEU A 156 7.14 5.88 14.96
CA LEU A 156 6.86 5.52 13.57
C LEU A 156 6.00 6.57 12.86
N LEU A 157 5.03 7.18 13.54
CA LEU A 157 4.20 8.25 12.98
C LEU A 157 5.00 9.54 12.74
N GLU A 158 5.94 9.86 13.62
CA GLU A 158 6.87 10.98 13.42
C GLU A 158 7.74 10.78 12.16
N GLU A 159 8.27 9.57 11.98
CA GLU A 159 9.02 9.23 10.76
C GLU A 159 8.12 9.24 9.52
N THR A 160 6.89 8.74 9.64
CA THR A 160 5.88 8.75 8.59
C THR A 160 5.63 10.17 8.10
N LEU A 161 5.34 11.13 8.99
CA LEU A 161 5.05 12.52 8.57
C LEU A 161 6.27 13.28 8.08
N ARG A 162 7.49 12.88 8.47
CA ARG A 162 8.72 13.42 7.88
C ARG A 162 8.85 13.06 6.40
N LEU A 163 8.47 11.83 6.03
CA LEU A 163 8.50 11.36 4.63
C LEU A 163 7.23 11.76 3.86
N ARG A 164 6.09 11.77 4.55
CA ARG A 164 4.73 11.87 3.98
C ARG A 164 3.86 12.83 4.80
N PRO A 165 4.17 14.13 4.79
CA PRO A 165 3.37 15.13 5.50
C PRO A 165 1.92 15.19 5.01
N ASP A 166 1.67 14.72 3.77
CA ASP A 166 0.33 14.62 3.18
C ASP A 166 -0.57 13.57 3.84
N LEU A 167 -0.02 12.65 4.66
CA LEU A 167 -0.80 11.68 5.43
C LEU A 167 -1.38 12.25 6.72
N LYS A 168 -1.04 13.49 7.12
CA LYS A 168 -1.58 14.10 8.35
C LYS A 168 -3.12 14.00 8.46
N PRO A 169 -3.92 14.28 7.40
CA PRO A 169 -5.37 14.09 7.46
C PRO A 169 -5.79 12.64 7.70
N ASN A 170 -5.06 11.67 7.14
CA ASN A 170 -5.30 10.24 7.36
C ASN A 170 -5.06 9.85 8.82
N LEU A 171 -3.95 10.32 9.42
CA LEU A 171 -3.66 10.05 10.83
C LEU A 171 -4.79 10.51 11.76
N ILE A 172 -5.39 11.67 11.47
CA ILE A 172 -6.49 12.23 12.27
C ILE A 172 -7.76 11.38 12.14
N ALA A 173 -8.06 10.91 10.93
CA ALA A 173 -9.30 10.21 10.61
C ALA A 173 -9.26 8.71 10.90
N ASP A 174 -8.08 8.11 11.04
CA ASP A 174 -7.95 6.66 11.24
C ASP A 174 -8.41 6.24 12.64
N GLU A 175 -9.28 5.23 12.68
CA GLU A 175 -9.80 4.65 13.92
C GLU A 175 -8.81 3.69 14.57
N ASP A 176 -7.88 3.09 13.82
CA ASP A 176 -6.80 2.28 14.40
C ASP A 176 -5.87 3.13 15.28
N LEU A 177 -5.85 4.45 15.06
CA LEU A 177 -5.09 5.42 15.86
C LEU A 177 -5.92 6.09 16.95
N ALA A 178 -7.20 5.72 17.12
CA ALA A 178 -8.07 6.30 18.14
C ALA A 178 -7.48 6.25 19.57
N PRO A 179 -6.78 5.18 20.01
CA PRO A 179 -6.13 5.15 21.32
C PRO A 179 -5.07 6.23 21.55
N LEU A 180 -4.52 6.83 20.49
CA LEU A 180 -3.50 7.88 20.58
C LEU A 180 -4.07 9.30 20.63
N ARG A 181 -5.38 9.51 20.38
CA ARG A 181 -5.98 10.85 20.22
C ARG A 181 -5.81 11.75 21.46
N GLU A 182 -5.74 11.15 22.65
CA GLU A 182 -5.53 11.86 23.91
C GLU A 182 -4.05 12.04 24.29
N ASP A 183 -3.11 11.44 23.55
CA ASP A 183 -1.67 11.63 23.78
C ASP A 183 -1.26 13.04 23.32
N PRO A 184 -0.68 13.88 24.21
CA PRO A 184 -0.24 15.23 23.83
C PRO A 184 0.75 15.26 22.66
N ARG A 185 1.58 14.22 22.50
CA ARG A 185 2.51 14.10 21.37
C ARG A 185 1.76 13.89 20.06
N PHE A 186 0.71 13.09 20.07
CA PHE A 186 -0.14 12.87 18.90
C PHE A 186 -0.88 14.15 18.51
N GLN A 187 -1.44 14.87 19.50
CA GLN A 187 -2.10 16.16 19.27
C GLN A 187 -1.16 17.22 18.68
N GLU A 188 0.10 17.26 19.12
CA GLU A 188 1.13 18.11 18.52
C GLU A 188 1.43 17.70 17.07
N LEU A 189 1.61 16.39 16.84
CA LEU A 189 1.93 15.82 15.54
C LEU A 189 0.85 16.09 14.48
N THR A 190 -0.42 16.08 14.89
CA THR A 190 -1.58 16.28 14.02
C THR A 190 -2.11 17.71 14.02
N ARG A 191 -1.45 18.66 14.70
CA ARG A 191 -1.88 20.06 14.71
C ARG A 191 -1.91 20.62 13.26
N PRO A 192 -2.91 21.44 12.89
CA PRO A 192 -2.99 22.07 11.57
C PRO A 192 -1.72 22.82 11.19
#